data_AF-A0A6H1ZG59-F1
#
_entry.id   AF-A0A6H1ZG59-F1
#
_cell.length_a   1.000
_cell.length_b   1.000
_cell.length_c   1.000
_cell.angle_alpha   90.00
_cell.angle_beta   90.00
_cell.angle_gamma   90.00
#
_symmetry.space_group_name_H-M   'P 1'
#
loop_
_entity.id
_entity.type
_entity.pdbx_description
1 polymer ?
#
loop_
_entity_poly.entity_id
_entity_poly.type
_entity_poly.pdbx_seq_one_letter_code
_entity_poly.pdbx_strand_id
1 'polypeptide(L)'
;MIILKNGNKTARDFGFSSAIRTLEKGLKDIETPDVIIANDFLNGREGIKLKKKTGKLLIASIHLSHPEKEEEQALMKECDGVIVYSKAMKDFIKKIYPNLSVPIEVVQLGIDTDLWKCNETPREDFLLFVGRTKDQNKNFLEIMWKAIKEKIPLKVAGDLDYAEIPGVNVKYLSQKELMKWYQKAKLHILPSTFEPFGLVTLEAMACGCPVAV
;
A
#
# COMPACT_ATOMS: atom_id res chain seq x y z
N MET A 1 -1.53 -9.62 -10.28
CA MET A 1 -0.60 -10.76 -10.14
C MET A 1 0.76 -10.39 -10.72
N ILE A 2 1.88 -10.75 -10.07
CA ILE A 2 3.23 -10.58 -10.62
C ILE A 2 3.78 -11.96 -10.99
N ILE A 3 4.32 -12.07 -12.19
CA ILE A 3 4.93 -13.28 -12.72
C ILE A 3 6.43 -13.00 -12.93
N LEU A 4 7.29 -13.83 -12.33
CA LEU A 4 8.75 -13.69 -12.40
C LEU A 4 9.38 -14.88 -13.14
N LYS A 5 10.36 -14.59 -14.00
CA LYS A 5 11.24 -15.57 -14.65
C LYS A 5 12.69 -15.06 -14.62
N ASN A 6 13.66 -15.89 -14.19
CA ASN A 6 15.06 -15.51 -14.04
C ASN A 6 15.28 -14.21 -13.22
N GLY A 7 14.42 -13.96 -12.21
CA GLY A 7 14.46 -12.73 -11.41
C GLY A 7 13.89 -11.48 -12.10
N ASN A 8 13.50 -11.57 -13.37
CA ASN A 8 12.90 -10.47 -14.13
C ASN A 8 11.37 -10.56 -14.15
N LYS A 9 10.71 -9.40 -14.10
CA LYS A 9 9.24 -9.30 -14.25
C LYS A 9 8.86 -9.58 -15.70
N THR A 10 8.07 -10.62 -15.94
CA THR A 10 7.61 -11.00 -17.29
C THR A 10 6.18 -10.55 -17.60
N ALA A 11 5.38 -10.23 -16.59
CA ALA A 11 4.05 -9.65 -16.77
C ALA A 11 3.63 -8.78 -15.56
N ARG A 12 2.88 -7.70 -15.83
CA ARG A 12 2.23 -6.83 -14.84
C ARG A 12 0.78 -6.62 -15.22
N ASP A 13 -0.13 -6.81 -14.26
CA ASP A 13 -1.55 -6.56 -14.46
C ASP A 13 -2.03 -5.30 -13.75
N PHE A 14 -2.85 -4.51 -14.44
CA PHE A 14 -3.46 -3.27 -13.95
C PHE A 14 -4.99 -3.38 -14.09
N GLY A 15 -5.65 -4.04 -13.14
CA GLY A 15 -7.11 -4.06 -13.02
C GLY A 15 -7.74 -5.45 -13.02
N PHE A 16 -8.85 -5.59 -12.29
CA PHE A 16 -9.54 -6.88 -12.08
C PHE A 16 -10.11 -7.47 -13.40
N SER A 17 -10.60 -6.61 -14.29
CA SER A 17 -11.22 -7.00 -15.58
C SER A 17 -10.22 -7.14 -16.73
N SER A 18 -9.10 -6.40 -16.70
CA SER A 18 -7.96 -6.61 -17.61
C SER A 18 -7.18 -7.87 -17.24
N ALA A 19 -7.11 -8.21 -15.95
CA ALA A 19 -6.40 -9.40 -15.49
C ALA A 19 -7.05 -10.70 -15.92
N ILE A 20 -8.36 -10.83 -15.73
CA ILE A 20 -9.10 -12.01 -16.18
C ILE A 20 -8.99 -12.15 -17.71
N ARG A 21 -9.10 -11.05 -18.47
CA ARG A 21 -9.05 -11.09 -19.94
C ARG A 21 -7.65 -11.37 -20.50
N THR A 22 -6.60 -10.86 -19.86
CA THR A 22 -5.20 -11.11 -20.21
C THR A 22 -4.77 -12.52 -19.79
N LEU A 23 -5.34 -13.07 -18.71
CA LEU A 23 -5.05 -14.44 -18.26
C LEU A 23 -5.84 -15.48 -19.05
N GLU A 24 -7.12 -15.26 -19.36
CA GLU A 24 -7.92 -16.19 -20.18
C GLU A 24 -7.37 -16.33 -21.61
N LYS A 25 -6.84 -15.24 -22.19
CA LYS A 25 -6.17 -15.27 -23.50
C LYS A 25 -4.68 -15.61 -23.41
N GLY A 26 -3.99 -15.13 -22.36
CA GLY A 26 -2.52 -15.20 -22.22
C GLY A 26 -1.99 -16.39 -21.43
N LEU A 27 -2.80 -17.15 -20.67
CA LEU A 27 -2.33 -18.39 -20.02
C LEU A 27 -1.89 -19.47 -21.01
N LYS A 28 -2.19 -19.32 -22.31
CA LYS A 28 -1.65 -20.17 -23.38
C LYS A 28 -0.23 -19.79 -23.80
N ASP A 29 0.13 -18.50 -23.69
CA ASP A 29 1.38 -17.93 -24.21
C ASP A 29 2.34 -17.44 -23.12
N ILE A 30 1.94 -17.49 -21.84
CA ILE A 30 2.84 -17.23 -20.71
C ILE A 30 3.82 -18.40 -20.60
N GLU A 31 5.09 -18.14 -20.89
CA GLU A 31 6.19 -19.05 -20.56
C GLU A 31 6.11 -19.44 -19.07
N THR A 32 6.41 -20.70 -18.75
CA THR A 32 6.32 -21.22 -17.39
C THR A 32 7.12 -20.36 -16.41
N PRO A 33 6.48 -19.76 -15.39
CA PRO A 33 7.18 -18.90 -14.45
C PRO A 33 8.02 -19.69 -13.46
N ASP A 34 8.95 -19.03 -12.77
CA ASP A 34 9.71 -19.65 -11.68
C ASP A 34 8.93 -19.59 -10.36
N VAL A 35 8.24 -18.47 -10.13
CA VAL A 35 7.41 -18.21 -8.94
C VAL A 35 6.19 -17.38 -9.34
N ILE A 36 5.06 -17.64 -8.68
CA ILE A 36 3.80 -16.91 -8.86
C ILE A 36 3.57 -16.04 -7.62
N ILE A 37 3.35 -14.74 -7.78
CA ILE A 37 3.03 -13.84 -6.67
C ILE A 37 1.62 -13.27 -6.84
N ALA A 38 0.73 -13.67 -5.95
CA ALA A 38 -0.59 -13.06 -5.80
C ALA A 38 -0.46 -11.81 -4.93
N ASN A 39 -0.60 -10.63 -5.53
CA ASN A 39 -0.44 -9.35 -4.84
C ASN A 39 -1.55 -9.03 -3.83
N ASP A 40 -2.66 -9.74 -3.88
CA ASP A 40 -3.82 -9.58 -2.99
C ASP A 40 -4.74 -10.81 -3.16
N PHE A 41 -5.77 -10.90 -2.32
CA PHE A 41 -6.77 -11.96 -2.41
C PHE A 41 -7.55 -11.91 -3.73
N LEU A 42 -7.73 -10.73 -4.32
CA LEU A 42 -8.41 -10.51 -5.60
C LEU A 42 -7.74 -11.29 -6.75
N ASN A 43 -6.41 -11.36 -6.74
CA ASN A 43 -5.63 -12.15 -7.71
C ASN A 43 -5.37 -13.60 -7.25
N GLY A 44 -5.80 -13.98 -6.05
CA GLY A 44 -5.48 -15.26 -5.44
C GLY A 44 -6.01 -16.46 -6.23
N ARG A 45 -7.25 -16.37 -6.72
CA ARG A 45 -7.89 -17.45 -7.49
C ARG A 45 -7.10 -17.83 -8.74
N GLU A 46 -6.59 -16.84 -9.47
CA GLU A 46 -5.80 -17.09 -10.68
C GLU A 46 -4.40 -17.61 -10.35
N GLY A 47 -3.79 -17.13 -9.25
CA GLY A 47 -2.54 -17.68 -8.74
C GLY A 47 -2.65 -19.18 -8.41
N ILE A 48 -3.75 -19.60 -7.77
CA ILE A 48 -4.02 -21.01 -7.45
C ILE A 48 -4.16 -21.85 -8.72
N LYS A 49 -4.92 -21.37 -9.71
CA LYS A 49 -5.07 -22.08 -11.00
C LYS A 49 -3.72 -22.24 -11.70
N LEU A 50 -2.91 -21.18 -11.71
CA LEU A 50 -1.59 -21.20 -12.34
C LEU A 50 -0.63 -22.15 -11.61
N LYS A 51 -0.65 -22.19 -10.27
CA LYS A 51 0.08 -23.18 -9.47
C LYS A 51 -0.32 -24.61 -9.85
N LYS A 52 -1.63 -24.91 -9.91
CA LYS A 52 -2.13 -26.24 -10.29
C LYS A 52 -1.71 -26.65 -11.71
N LYS A 53 -1.67 -25.70 -12.64
CA LYS A 53 -1.26 -25.94 -14.04
C LYS A 53 0.25 -26.14 -14.19
N THR A 54 1.06 -25.39 -13.44
CA THR A 54 2.53 -25.30 -13.66
C THR A 54 3.36 -26.05 -12.63
N GLY A 55 2.80 -26.39 -11.47
CA GLY A 55 3.51 -26.96 -10.32
C GLY A 55 4.43 -25.97 -9.60
N LYS A 56 4.36 -24.67 -9.94
CA LYS A 56 5.26 -23.64 -9.40
C LYS A 56 4.75 -23.06 -8.08
N LEU A 57 5.69 -22.56 -7.29
CA LEU A 57 5.40 -21.97 -5.97
C LEU A 57 4.48 -20.76 -6.09
N LEU A 58 3.47 -20.72 -5.23
CA LEU A 58 2.54 -19.59 -5.09
C LEU A 58 2.83 -18.84 -3.79
N ILE A 59 3.21 -17.58 -3.91
CA ILE A 59 3.41 -16.68 -2.77
C ILE A 59 2.24 -15.71 -2.67
N ALA A 60 1.64 -15.63 -1.49
CA ALA A 60 0.60 -14.65 -1.17
C ALA A 60 1.25 -13.39 -0.59
N SER A 61 1.10 -12.25 -1.26
CA SER A 61 1.58 -10.95 -0.77
C SER A 61 0.40 -10.20 -0.16
N ILE A 62 0.36 -10.09 1.18
CA ILE A 62 -0.80 -9.55 1.90
C ILE A 62 -0.55 -8.11 2.34
N HIS A 63 -1.23 -7.16 1.69
CA HIS A 63 -1.20 -5.73 2.06
C HIS A 63 -2.16 -5.40 3.19
N LEU A 64 -3.33 -6.01 3.17
CA LEU A 64 -4.38 -5.91 4.18
C LEU A 64 -5.08 -7.26 4.19
N SER A 65 -5.36 -7.79 5.38
CA SER A 65 -6.06 -9.08 5.52
C SER A 65 -7.55 -8.85 5.66
N HIS A 66 -8.29 -9.65 4.92
CA HIS A 66 -9.74 -9.71 4.84
C HIS A 66 -10.19 -11.16 5.04
N PRO A 67 -10.07 -11.70 6.27
CA PRO A 67 -10.38 -13.10 6.52
C PRO A 67 -11.85 -13.47 6.28
N GLU A 68 -12.74 -12.47 6.23
CA GLU A 68 -14.13 -12.65 5.84
C GLU A 68 -14.31 -12.98 4.36
N LYS A 69 -13.28 -12.82 3.52
CA LYS A 69 -13.32 -13.10 2.07
C LYS A 69 -12.91 -14.53 1.79
N GLU A 70 -13.77 -15.26 1.09
CA GLU A 70 -13.51 -16.64 0.67
C GLU A 70 -12.26 -16.75 -0.21
N GLU A 71 -12.00 -15.74 -1.05
CA GLU A 71 -10.82 -15.70 -1.92
C GLU A 71 -9.51 -15.60 -1.12
N GLU A 72 -9.51 -14.87 0.00
CA GLU A 72 -8.35 -14.80 0.88
C GLU A 72 -8.14 -16.14 1.59
N GLN A 73 -9.21 -16.72 2.14
CA GLN A 73 -9.15 -18.04 2.76
C GLN A 73 -8.61 -19.11 1.81
N ALA A 74 -9.08 -19.11 0.56
CA ALA A 74 -8.59 -20.02 -0.48
C ALA A 74 -7.11 -19.77 -0.81
N LEU A 75 -6.70 -18.51 -0.96
CA LEU A 75 -5.30 -18.15 -1.21
C LEU A 75 -4.39 -18.61 -0.07
N MET A 76 -4.76 -18.31 1.17
CA MET A 76 -3.99 -18.67 2.36
C MET A 76 -3.86 -20.20 2.51
N LYS A 77 -4.90 -20.96 2.15
CA LYS A 77 -4.88 -22.43 2.17
C LYS A 77 -3.96 -23.04 1.10
N GLU A 78 -3.89 -22.43 -0.07
CA GLU A 78 -3.24 -23.02 -1.25
C GLU A 78 -1.85 -22.42 -1.53
N CYS A 79 -1.46 -21.32 -0.90
CA CYS A 79 -0.12 -20.73 -1.06
C CYS A 79 0.98 -21.63 -0.46
N ASP A 80 2.22 -21.42 -0.89
CA ASP A 80 3.44 -22.07 -0.39
C ASP A 80 4.26 -21.16 0.54
N GLY A 81 3.86 -19.89 0.63
CA GLY A 81 4.49 -18.88 1.47
C GLY A 81 3.71 -17.57 1.45
N VAL A 82 3.92 -16.76 2.48
CA VAL A 82 3.26 -15.47 2.66
C VAL A 82 4.30 -14.38 2.83
N ILE A 83 4.11 -13.27 2.13
CA ILE A 83 4.85 -12.03 2.34
C ILE A 83 3.92 -11.01 2.98
N VAL A 84 4.43 -10.36 4.03
CA VAL A 84 3.80 -9.22 4.69
C VAL A 84 4.81 -8.08 4.84
N TYR A 85 4.32 -6.87 5.07
CA TYR A 85 5.16 -5.67 5.01
C TYR A 85 5.68 -5.19 6.37
N SER A 86 5.16 -5.73 7.47
CA SER A 86 5.59 -5.37 8.82
C SER A 86 5.52 -6.57 9.78
N LYS A 87 6.30 -6.50 10.87
CA LYS A 87 6.23 -7.50 11.95
C LYS A 87 4.83 -7.53 12.59
N ALA A 88 4.21 -6.37 12.77
CA ALA A 88 2.84 -6.27 13.27
C ALA A 88 1.85 -7.02 12.37
N MET A 89 1.98 -6.90 11.03
CA MET A 89 1.15 -7.66 10.10
C MET A 89 1.45 -9.16 10.17
N LYS A 90 2.72 -9.58 10.30
CA LYS A 90 3.08 -11.00 10.51
C LYS A 90 2.40 -11.58 11.75
N ASP A 91 2.43 -10.85 12.86
CA ASP A 91 1.79 -11.27 14.10
C ASP A 91 0.25 -11.27 13.96
N PHE A 92 -0.33 -10.33 13.21
CA PHE A 92 -1.76 -10.30 12.90
C PHE A 92 -2.21 -11.50 12.06
N ILE A 93 -1.50 -11.82 10.97
CA ILE A 93 -1.78 -12.98 10.12
C ILE A 93 -1.70 -14.28 10.92
N LYS A 94 -0.71 -14.43 11.80
CA LYS A 94 -0.61 -15.61 12.67
C LYS A 94 -1.80 -15.78 13.61
N LYS A 95 -2.39 -14.67 14.08
CA LYS A 95 -3.59 -14.71 14.94
C LYS A 95 -4.83 -15.12 14.16
N ILE A 96 -4.98 -14.63 12.94
CA ILE A 96 -6.13 -14.93 12.08
C ILE A 96 -6.05 -16.34 11.50
N TYR A 97 -4.85 -16.78 11.12
CA TYR A 97 -4.58 -18.07 10.49
C TYR A 97 -3.66 -18.93 11.38
N PRO A 98 -4.11 -19.38 12.56
CA PRO A 98 -3.26 -20.08 13.52
C PRO A 98 -2.74 -21.43 13.01
N ASN A 99 -3.44 -22.04 12.04
CA ASN A 99 -3.09 -23.32 11.44
C ASN A 99 -2.29 -23.19 10.13
N LEU A 100 -1.85 -21.98 9.78
CA LEU A 100 -1.06 -21.76 8.58
C LEU A 100 0.33 -22.39 8.74
N SER A 101 0.61 -23.42 7.95
CA SER A 101 1.85 -24.20 8.03
C SER A 101 2.98 -23.69 7.13
N VAL A 102 2.70 -22.68 6.30
CA VAL A 102 3.66 -22.11 5.37
C VAL A 102 4.48 -20.97 6.00
N PRO A 103 5.70 -20.71 5.53
CA PRO A 103 6.50 -19.59 6.02
C PRO A 103 5.82 -18.25 5.77
N ILE A 104 5.93 -17.35 6.74
CA ILE A 104 5.48 -15.95 6.64
C ILE A 104 6.72 -15.07 6.76
N GLU A 105 7.08 -14.35 5.72
CA GLU A 105 8.24 -13.46 5.70
C GLU A 105 7.85 -11.99 5.70
N VAL A 106 8.66 -11.19 6.41
CA VAL A 106 8.50 -9.74 6.42
C VAL A 106 9.42 -9.16 5.35
N VAL A 107 8.83 -8.63 4.28
CA VAL A 107 9.55 -7.92 3.23
C VAL A 107 9.02 -6.49 3.23
N GLN A 108 9.79 -5.54 3.73
CA GLN A 108 9.36 -4.14 3.83
C GLN A 108 9.17 -3.54 2.44
N LEU A 109 8.19 -2.64 2.29
CA LEU A 109 8.04 -1.88 1.04
C LEU A 109 9.16 -0.83 0.95
N GLY A 110 9.60 -0.60 -0.28
CA GLY A 110 10.60 0.43 -0.60
C GLY A 110 9.96 1.67 -1.20
N ILE A 111 10.67 2.79 -1.08
CA ILE A 111 10.39 4.04 -1.78
C ILE A 111 11.58 4.37 -2.71
N ASP A 112 11.34 5.20 -3.72
CA ASP A 112 12.39 5.74 -4.59
C ASP A 112 13.15 6.87 -3.87
N THR A 113 14.34 6.59 -3.37
CA THR A 113 15.14 7.56 -2.62
C THR A 113 15.82 8.62 -3.50
N ASP A 114 15.85 8.43 -4.82
CA ASP A 114 16.35 9.47 -5.74
C ASP A 114 15.31 10.58 -5.92
N LEU A 115 14.03 10.18 -5.86
CA LEU A 115 12.88 11.07 -5.83
C LEU A 115 12.64 11.66 -4.44
N TRP A 116 12.43 10.82 -3.42
CA TRP A 116 12.08 11.23 -2.06
C TRP A 116 13.35 11.51 -1.25
N LYS A 117 13.77 12.77 -1.25
CA LYS A 117 15.00 13.18 -0.57
C LYS A 117 14.83 14.46 0.23
N CYS A 118 15.53 14.52 1.35
CA CYS A 118 15.66 15.73 2.16
C CYS A 118 16.39 16.83 1.37
N ASN A 119 16.15 18.08 1.74
CA ASN A 119 16.92 19.23 1.29
C ASN A 119 16.98 20.31 2.38
N GLU A 120 17.70 21.40 2.10
CA GLU A 120 17.87 22.52 3.03
C GLU A 120 16.72 23.54 2.99
N THR A 121 15.58 23.18 2.38
CA THR A 121 14.45 24.12 2.29
C THR A 121 13.94 24.45 3.70
N PRO A 122 13.81 25.73 4.07
CA PRO A 122 13.22 26.11 5.34
C PRO A 122 11.79 25.57 5.46
N ARG A 123 11.44 25.05 6.63
CA ARG A 123 10.07 24.60 6.91
C ARG A 123 9.14 25.80 7.04
N GLU A 124 7.93 25.61 6.56
CA GLU A 124 6.80 26.52 6.71
C GLU A 124 5.88 25.99 7.84
N ASP A 125 5.17 26.89 8.52
CA ASP A 125 4.34 26.57 9.69
C ASP A 125 2.97 25.97 9.30
N PHE A 126 2.99 24.75 8.74
CA PHE A 126 1.77 24.01 8.42
C PHE A 126 1.88 22.51 8.75
N LEU A 127 0.73 21.93 9.08
CA LEU A 127 0.54 20.47 9.16
C LEU A 127 0.24 19.90 7.78
N LEU A 128 0.78 18.72 7.49
CA LEU A 128 0.56 18.01 6.25
C LEU A 128 -0.13 16.66 6.50
N PHE A 129 -1.35 16.51 6.00
CA PHE A 129 -2.01 15.22 5.90
C PHE A 129 -1.86 14.67 4.49
N VAL A 130 -1.58 13.37 4.36
CA VAL A 130 -1.47 12.69 3.06
C VAL A 130 -2.25 11.39 3.11
N GLY A 131 -3.26 11.24 2.25
CA GLY A 131 -4.08 10.04 2.20
C GLY A 131 -5.47 10.27 1.67
N ARG A 132 -6.23 9.16 1.55
CA ARG A 132 -7.64 9.19 1.16
C ARG A 132 -8.47 9.82 2.27
N THR A 133 -9.16 10.89 1.97
CA THR A 133 -9.90 11.69 2.96
C THR A 133 -11.23 11.06 3.35
N LYS A 134 -11.80 10.22 2.47
CA LYS A 134 -13.04 9.44 2.70
C LYS A 134 -12.81 8.14 3.46
N ASP A 135 -11.57 7.68 3.59
CA ASP A 135 -11.24 6.47 4.31
C ASP A 135 -11.25 6.76 5.82
N GLN A 136 -12.28 6.25 6.50
CA GLN A 136 -12.47 6.48 7.94
C GLN A 136 -11.29 5.99 8.77
N ASN A 137 -10.56 4.97 8.31
CA ASN A 137 -9.37 4.48 9.01
C ASN A 137 -8.22 5.50 9.02
N LYS A 138 -8.27 6.53 8.17
CA LYS A 138 -7.27 7.60 8.14
C LYS A 138 -7.59 8.74 9.11
N ASN A 139 -8.77 8.74 9.74
CA ASN A 139 -9.22 9.76 10.70
C ASN A 139 -8.99 11.21 10.24
N PHE A 140 -9.16 11.48 8.94
CA PHE A 140 -8.93 12.81 8.37
C PHE A 140 -9.79 13.89 9.02
N LEU A 141 -11.09 13.61 9.24
CA LEU A 141 -12.04 14.56 9.80
C LEU A 141 -11.62 15.04 11.19
N GLU A 142 -11.07 14.16 12.04
CA GLU A 142 -10.63 14.52 13.39
C GLU A 142 -9.49 15.56 13.35
N ILE A 143 -8.50 15.35 12.48
CA ILE A 143 -7.40 16.30 12.31
C ILE A 143 -7.87 17.59 11.68
N MET A 144 -8.76 17.51 10.70
CA MET A 144 -9.35 18.67 10.06
C MET A 144 -10.08 19.56 11.08
N TRP A 145 -10.98 18.99 11.89
CA TRP A 145 -11.71 19.73 12.92
C TRP A 145 -10.78 20.34 13.97
N LYS A 146 -9.78 19.59 14.41
CA LYS A 146 -8.78 20.09 15.37
C LYS A 146 -7.97 21.24 14.78
N ALA A 147 -7.52 21.13 13.53
CA ALA A 147 -6.79 22.18 12.85
C ALA A 147 -7.62 23.46 12.70
N ILE A 148 -8.89 23.34 12.31
CA ILE A 148 -9.82 24.49 12.21
C ILE A 148 -10.01 25.16 13.58
N LYS A 149 -10.33 24.37 14.61
CA LYS A 149 -10.58 24.85 15.97
C LYS A 149 -9.38 25.60 16.55
N GLU A 150 -8.19 25.03 16.39
CA GLU A 150 -6.93 25.57 16.92
C GLU A 150 -6.27 26.58 15.96
N LYS A 151 -6.90 26.88 14.80
CA LYS A 151 -6.40 27.78 13.76
C LYS A 151 -5.01 27.40 13.24
N ILE A 152 -4.74 26.10 13.13
CA ILE A 152 -3.49 25.56 12.61
C ILE A 152 -3.61 25.39 11.08
N PRO A 153 -2.68 25.94 10.27
CA PRO A 153 -2.70 25.73 8.83
C PRO A 153 -2.56 24.24 8.47
N LEU A 154 -3.54 23.70 7.75
CA LEU A 154 -3.56 22.30 7.30
C LEU A 154 -3.53 22.23 5.78
N LYS A 155 -2.47 21.63 5.24
CA LYS A 155 -2.40 21.21 3.83
C LYS A 155 -2.70 19.72 3.73
N VAL A 156 -3.49 19.35 2.73
CA VAL A 156 -4.00 17.99 2.55
C VAL A 156 -3.68 17.54 1.13
N ALA A 157 -2.89 16.47 1.00
CA ALA A 157 -2.65 15.81 -0.27
C ALA A 157 -3.51 14.54 -0.35
N GLY A 158 -4.57 14.57 -1.17
CA GLY A 158 -5.58 13.52 -1.18
C GLY A 158 -6.69 13.78 -2.19
N ASP A 159 -7.82 13.11 -1.98
CA ASP A 159 -8.99 13.21 -2.86
C ASP A 159 -9.66 14.60 -2.73
N LEU A 160 -10.15 15.14 -3.86
CA LEU A 160 -10.61 16.55 -3.99
C LEU A 160 -12.03 16.83 -3.48
N ASP A 161 -12.69 15.90 -2.80
CA ASP A 161 -14.11 16.01 -2.43
C ASP A 161 -14.39 17.00 -1.28
N TYR A 162 -13.34 17.61 -0.70
CA TYR A 162 -13.44 18.60 0.38
C TYR A 162 -13.03 20.00 -0.09
N ALA A 163 -13.30 20.33 -1.35
CA ALA A 163 -13.06 21.67 -1.86
C ALA A 163 -13.81 22.71 -1.00
N GLU A 164 -13.10 23.77 -0.62
CA GLU A 164 -13.64 24.99 0.02
C GLU A 164 -14.00 24.95 1.51
N ILE A 165 -13.24 24.22 2.34
CA ILE A 165 -13.30 24.40 3.80
C ILE A 165 -12.30 25.49 4.23
N PRO A 166 -12.73 26.60 4.87
CA PRO A 166 -11.82 27.64 5.34
C PRO A 166 -10.71 27.08 6.25
N GLY A 167 -9.45 27.36 5.91
CA GLY A 167 -8.28 26.89 6.65
C GLY A 167 -7.76 25.50 6.26
N VAL A 168 -8.44 24.81 5.34
CA VAL A 168 -8.05 23.48 4.85
C VAL A 168 -7.81 23.55 3.34
N ASN A 169 -6.59 23.23 2.90
CA ASN A 169 -6.24 23.25 1.48
C ASN A 169 -6.02 21.83 0.96
N VAL A 170 -7.03 21.28 0.28
CA VAL A 170 -6.98 19.93 -0.29
C VAL A 170 -6.57 20.00 -1.76
N LYS A 171 -5.52 19.25 -2.10
CA LYS A 171 -5.04 19.14 -3.47
C LYS A 171 -4.71 17.70 -3.84
N TYR A 172 -4.99 17.37 -5.09
CA TYR A 172 -4.35 16.26 -5.76
C TYR A 172 -2.98 16.72 -6.24
N LEU A 173 -1.92 15.99 -5.90
CA LEU A 173 -0.54 16.37 -6.19
C LEU A 173 0.17 15.26 -6.96
N SER A 174 1.02 15.66 -7.91
CA SER A 174 2.05 14.76 -8.42
C SER A 174 3.05 14.41 -7.32
N GLN A 175 3.79 13.30 -7.48
CA GLN A 175 4.82 12.90 -6.50
C GLN A 175 5.88 14.00 -6.28
N LYS A 176 6.28 14.72 -7.35
CA LYS A 176 7.24 15.83 -7.25
C LYS A 176 6.70 17.01 -6.45
N GLU A 177 5.40 17.29 -6.55
CA GLU A 177 4.77 18.35 -5.76
C GLU A 177 4.60 17.93 -4.30
N LEU A 178 4.21 16.67 -4.07
CA LEU A 178 4.10 16.09 -2.74
C LEU A 178 5.46 16.06 -2.02
N MET A 179 6.54 15.70 -2.72
CA MET A 179 7.90 15.76 -2.20
C MET A 179 8.25 17.18 -1.70
N LYS A 180 7.91 18.22 -2.50
CA LYS A 180 8.11 19.62 -2.09
C LYS A 180 7.28 19.97 -0.85
N TRP A 181 6.06 19.42 -0.74
CA TRP A 181 5.23 19.62 0.45
C TRP A 181 5.84 18.97 1.68
N TYR A 182 6.36 17.74 1.59
CA TYR A 182 7.06 17.09 2.70
C TYR A 182 8.29 17.88 3.15
N GLN A 183 9.12 18.35 2.20
CA GLN A 183 10.33 19.13 2.51
C GLN A 183 10.01 20.43 3.27
N LYS A 184 8.85 21.04 2.98
CA LYS A 184 8.40 22.31 3.58
C LYS A 184 7.54 22.14 4.81
N ALA A 185 6.89 21.00 5.02
CA ALA A 185 5.97 20.82 6.13
C ALA A 185 6.69 20.90 7.48
N LYS A 186 6.03 21.51 8.47
CA LYS A 186 6.50 21.49 9.85
C LYS A 186 6.33 20.10 10.47
N LEU A 187 5.22 19.44 10.14
CA LEU A 187 4.88 18.11 10.62
C LEU A 187 3.96 17.42 9.60
N HIS A 188 4.31 16.21 9.19
CA HIS A 188 3.38 15.29 8.57
C HIS A 188 2.61 14.53 9.67
N ILE A 189 1.29 14.54 9.60
CA ILE A 189 0.41 13.88 10.56
C ILE A 189 -0.46 12.84 9.85
N LEU A 190 -0.46 11.61 10.38
CA LEU A 190 -1.25 10.50 9.87
C LEU A 190 -1.88 9.73 11.05
N PRO A 191 -3.04 10.18 11.56
CA PRO A 191 -3.70 9.61 12.76
C PRO A 191 -4.44 8.30 12.45
N SER A 192 -3.90 7.46 11.57
CA SER A 192 -4.63 6.30 11.06
C SER A 192 -4.85 5.27 12.17
N THR A 193 -6.05 4.70 12.26
CA THR A 193 -6.31 3.56 13.17
C THR A 193 -5.53 2.32 12.76
N PHE A 194 -5.27 2.18 11.47
CA PHE A 194 -4.52 1.07 10.91
C PHE A 194 -3.71 1.48 9.68
N GLU A 195 -2.42 1.17 9.72
CA GLU A 195 -1.49 1.33 8.60
C GLU A 195 -0.61 0.07 8.48
N PRO A 196 -0.82 -0.78 7.46
CA PRO A 196 -0.02 -1.99 7.27
C PRO A 196 1.50 -1.75 7.21
N PHE A 197 1.89 -0.62 6.61
CA PHE A 197 3.28 -0.22 6.45
C PHE A 197 3.51 1.30 6.55
N GLY A 198 2.60 2.13 6.01
CA GLY A 198 2.75 3.59 6.07
C GLY A 198 3.74 4.16 5.05
N LEU A 199 3.55 3.88 3.75
CA LEU A 199 4.41 4.40 2.67
C LEU A 199 4.52 5.94 2.69
N VAL A 200 3.41 6.65 2.89
CA VAL A 200 3.39 8.12 2.92
C VAL A 200 4.24 8.68 4.08
N THR A 201 4.24 7.99 5.22
CA THR A 201 5.11 8.33 6.35
C THR A 201 6.58 8.09 6.01
N LEU A 202 6.89 6.97 5.35
CA LEU A 202 8.25 6.68 4.90
C LEU A 202 8.76 7.72 3.88
N GLU A 203 7.93 8.12 2.92
CA GLU A 203 8.21 9.21 1.98
C GLU A 203 8.47 10.54 2.72
N ALA A 204 7.64 10.87 3.71
CA ALA A 204 7.80 12.05 4.55
C ALA A 204 9.14 12.05 5.30
N MET A 205 9.47 10.93 5.94
CA MET A 205 10.74 10.74 6.66
C MET A 205 11.95 10.86 5.73
N ALA A 206 11.88 10.28 4.53
CA ALA A 206 12.95 10.39 3.53
C ALA A 206 13.15 11.82 3.03
N CYS A 207 12.09 12.62 2.97
CA CYS A 207 12.14 14.05 2.72
C CYS A 207 12.58 14.88 3.94
N GLY A 208 12.95 14.22 5.04
CA GLY A 208 13.36 14.83 6.30
C GLY A 208 12.19 15.41 7.11
N CYS A 209 10.94 15.22 6.71
CA CYS A 209 9.78 15.76 7.42
C CYS A 209 9.60 15.08 8.79
N PRO A 210 9.44 15.85 9.89
CA PRO A 210 8.94 15.30 11.15
C PRO A 210 7.61 14.62 10.92
N VAL A 211 7.40 13.48 11.59
CA VAL A 211 6.18 12.68 11.46
C VAL A 211 5.52 12.45 12.81
N ALA A 212 4.19 12.47 12.84
CA ALA A 212 3.36 12.00 13.94
C ALA A 212 2.34 11.00 13.37
N VAL A 213 2.46 9.74 13.79
CA VAL A 213 1.65 8.60 13.32
C VAL A 213 1.01 7.86 14.48
#